data_AF-A0A183E500-F1
#
_entry.id   AF-A0A183E500-F1
#
_cell.length_a   1.000
_cell.length_b   1.000
_cell.length_c   1.000
_cell.angle_alpha   90.00
_cell.angle_beta   90.00
_cell.angle_gamma   90.00
#
_symmetry.space_group_name_H-M   'P 1'
#
loop_
_entity.id
_entity.type
_entity.pdbx_description
1 polymer ?
#
loop_
_entity_poly.entity_id
_entity_poly.type
_entity_poly.pdbx_seq_one_letter_code
_entity_poly.pdbx_strand_id
1 'polypeptide(L)'
;MVSGYGFVAPITKAGRFIVVIYALIGAPLVLVTITDIGKFLSFYLMRFLPESLTGVCFLALLLAYLFAGAMSFSVFAKITYLEAAYFSITSVFTIGYGDTQSLTGICFLALLLAYLFAGAMFFSVFAKITYLEAAYFSITSVFTIGYGDTQVGLAFRSYYTQQLLTF
;
A
#
# COMPACT_ATOMS: atom_id res chain seq x y z
N MET A 1 6.34 -5.17 -1.90
CA MET A 1 5.95 -6.59 -2.10
C MET A 1 6.70 -7.55 -1.16
N VAL A 2 6.23 -7.72 0.06
CA VAL A 2 6.37 -9.00 0.79
C VAL A 2 4.93 -9.47 0.95
N SER A 3 4.59 -10.66 0.49
CA SER A 3 3.33 -11.38 0.75
C SER A 3 3.43 -12.65 -0.06
N GLY A 4 4.11 -13.62 0.56
CA GLY A 4 4.40 -14.93 -0.01
C GLY A 4 3.16 -15.81 0.04
N TYR A 5 2.23 -15.60 -0.88
CA TYR A 5 1.05 -16.47 -1.03
C TYR A 5 1.36 -17.90 -1.45
N GLY A 6 2.65 -18.27 -1.64
CA GLY A 6 3.12 -19.66 -1.83
C GLY A 6 2.65 -20.38 -3.10
N PHE A 7 1.63 -19.87 -3.79
CA PHE A 7 0.99 -20.54 -4.91
C PHE A 7 1.67 -20.24 -6.26
N VAL A 8 2.37 -19.11 -6.37
CA VAL A 8 3.16 -18.72 -7.55
C VAL A 8 4.49 -18.14 -7.08
N ALA A 9 5.53 -18.97 -7.09
CA ALA A 9 6.91 -18.57 -6.81
C ALA A 9 7.81 -18.92 -8.01
N PRO A 10 8.86 -18.13 -8.30
CA PRO A 10 9.77 -18.47 -9.38
C PRO A 10 10.50 -19.79 -9.08
N ILE A 11 10.18 -20.82 -9.85
CA ILE A 11 10.82 -22.13 -9.77
C ILE A 11 12.19 -22.16 -10.47
N THR A 12 12.44 -21.20 -11.37
CA THR A 12 13.70 -21.10 -12.12
C THR A 12 14.81 -20.46 -11.28
N LYS A 13 16.04 -20.98 -11.39
CA LYS A 13 17.21 -20.44 -10.65
C LYS A 13 17.43 -18.95 -10.93
N ALA A 14 17.28 -18.53 -12.18
CA ALA A 14 17.38 -17.12 -12.56
C ALA A 14 16.27 -16.26 -11.95
N GLY A 15 15.01 -16.75 -11.94
CA GLY A 15 13.89 -16.02 -11.34
C GLY A 15 14.05 -15.82 -9.83
N ARG A 16 14.61 -16.80 -9.12
CA ARG A 16 14.92 -16.68 -7.68
C ARG A 16 15.97 -15.61 -7.41
N PHE A 17 17.03 -15.55 -8.23
CA PHE A 17 18.09 -14.55 -8.09
C PHE A 17 17.57 -13.12 -8.36
N ILE A 18 16.75 -12.95 -9.40
CA ILE A 18 16.12 -11.66 -9.73
C ILE A 18 15.20 -11.19 -8.59
N VAL A 19 14.42 -12.09 -7.97
CA VAL A 19 13.57 -11.75 -6.82
C VAL A 19 14.39 -11.30 -5.61
N VAL A 20 15.56 -11.89 -5.36
CA VAL A 20 16.44 -11.45 -4.26
C VAL A 20 16.94 -10.03 -4.49
N ILE A 21 17.42 -9.71 -5.70
CA ILE A 21 17.85 -8.34 -6.05
C ILE A 21 16.68 -7.36 -5.93
N TYR A 22 15.50 -7.75 -6.43
CA TYR A 22 14.30 -6.95 -6.35
C TYR A 22 13.87 -6.66 -4.91
N ALA A 23 13.92 -7.65 -4.02
CA ALA A 23 13.63 -7.46 -2.60
C ALA A 23 14.65 -6.56 -1.90
N LEU A 24 15.93 -6.68 -2.27
CA LEU A 24 17.02 -5.90 -1.68
C LEU A 24 16.93 -4.41 -2.00
N ILE A 25 16.46 -4.06 -3.21
CA ILE A 25 16.24 -2.67 -3.63
C ILE A 25 14.85 -2.17 -3.17
N GLY A 26 13.83 -3.04 -3.23
CA GLY A 26 12.46 -2.69 -2.89
C GLY A 26 12.26 -2.37 -1.40
N ALA A 27 12.86 -3.14 -0.49
CA ALA A 27 12.73 -2.92 0.96
C ALA A 27 13.17 -1.51 1.42
N PRO A 28 14.35 -0.99 1.05
CA PRO A 28 14.74 0.38 1.40
C PRO A 28 13.87 1.45 0.70
N LEU A 29 13.43 1.20 -0.54
CA LEU A 29 12.57 2.13 -1.28
C LEU A 29 11.17 2.26 -0.66
N VAL A 30 10.61 1.14 -0.18
CA VAL A 30 9.36 1.10 0.60
C VAL A 30 9.49 1.93 1.88
N LEU A 31 10.63 1.83 2.56
CA LEU A 31 10.87 2.52 3.83
C LEU A 31 10.93 4.05 3.64
N VAL A 32 11.54 4.50 2.54
CA VAL A 32 11.58 5.93 2.16
C VAL A 32 10.18 6.43 1.81
N THR A 33 9.43 5.71 0.98
CA THR A 33 8.09 6.14 0.55
C THR A 33 7.09 6.20 1.71
N ILE A 34 7.13 5.23 2.65
CA ILE A 34 6.31 5.26 3.87
C ILE A 34 6.67 6.48 4.74
N THR A 35 7.96 6.82 4.83
CA THR A 35 8.42 7.97 5.60
C THR A 35 7.87 9.28 5.02
N ASP A 36 7.84 9.42 3.70
CA ASP A 36 7.34 10.64 3.05
C ASP A 36 5.82 10.76 3.12
N ILE A 37 5.07 9.66 2.97
CA ILE A 37 3.63 9.62 3.22
C ILE A 37 3.32 9.96 4.69
N GLY A 38 4.12 9.44 5.62
CA GLY A 38 4.01 9.70 7.04
C GLY A 38 4.17 11.19 7.38
N LYS A 39 5.11 11.89 6.74
CA LYS A 39 5.27 13.36 6.89
C LYS A 39 4.06 14.12 6.35
N PHE A 40 3.53 13.73 5.19
CA PHE A 40 2.35 14.37 4.61
C PHE A 40 1.11 14.20 5.51
N LEU A 41 0.89 12.98 6.02
CA LEU A 41 -0.20 12.69 6.94
C LEU A 41 -0.01 13.40 8.29
N SER A 42 1.22 13.46 8.80
CA SER A 42 1.55 14.21 10.02
C SER A 42 1.29 15.70 9.86
N PHE A 43 1.66 16.30 8.72
CA PHE A 43 1.38 17.69 8.41
C PHE A 43 -0.13 18.00 8.44
N TYR A 44 -0.94 17.10 7.89
CA TYR A 44 -2.39 17.24 7.91
C TYR A 44 -2.99 17.03 9.31
N LEU A 45 -2.48 16.07 10.09
CA LEU A 45 -2.96 15.79 11.45
C LEU A 45 -2.56 16.89 12.46
N MET A 46 -1.34 17.44 12.35
CA MET A 46 -0.86 18.55 13.18
C MET A 46 -1.67 19.84 12.98
N ARG A 47 -2.41 19.96 11.86
CA ARG A 47 -3.35 21.07 11.65
C ARG A 47 -4.51 21.06 12.67
N PHE A 48 -4.88 19.87 13.16
CA PHE A 48 -6.04 19.68 14.03
C PHE A 48 -5.67 19.21 15.45
N LEU A 49 -4.48 18.66 15.66
CA LEU A 49 -4.04 18.07 16.92
C LEU A 49 -2.65 18.57 17.35
N PRO A 50 -2.39 18.67 18.66
CA PRO A 50 -1.07 19.01 19.18
C PRO A 50 -0.02 17.92 18.85
N GLU A 51 1.26 18.31 18.71
CA GLU A 51 2.35 17.40 18.30
C GLU A 51 2.48 16.15 19.18
N SER A 52 2.22 16.27 20.48
CA SER A 52 2.30 15.15 21.43
C SER A 52 1.26 14.05 21.19
N LEU A 53 0.11 14.38 20.59
CA LEU A 53 -0.95 13.43 20.28
C LEU A 53 -0.83 12.82 18.88
N THR A 54 -0.01 13.39 18.00
CA THR A 54 0.04 12.97 16.59
C THR A 54 0.43 11.49 16.47
N GLY A 55 1.47 11.05 17.17
CA GLY A 55 1.88 9.63 17.19
C GLY A 55 0.82 8.69 17.79
N VAL A 56 0.09 9.16 18.83
CA VAL A 56 -1.03 8.39 19.43
C VAL A 56 -2.18 8.26 18.44
N CYS A 57 -2.49 9.31 17.68
CA CYS A 57 -3.51 9.27 16.64
C CYS A 57 -3.12 8.33 15.49
N PHE A 58 -1.85 8.29 15.08
CA PHE A 58 -1.37 7.30 14.11
C PHE A 58 -1.57 5.86 14.60
N LEU A 59 -1.19 5.59 15.85
CA LEU A 59 -1.40 4.28 16.46
C LEU A 59 -2.89 3.94 16.56
N ALA A 60 -3.73 4.90 16.95
CA ALA A 60 -5.17 4.73 17.04
C ALA A 60 -5.81 4.47 15.68
N LEU A 61 -5.39 5.18 14.63
CA LEU A 61 -5.84 4.96 13.25
C LEU A 61 -5.43 3.58 12.74
N LEU A 62 -4.21 3.16 13.01
CA LEU A 62 -3.72 1.82 12.66
C LEU A 62 -4.54 0.73 13.36
N LEU A 63 -4.77 0.88 14.66
CA LEU A 63 -5.61 -0.05 15.43
C LEU A 63 -7.03 -0.07 14.87
N ALA A 64 -7.65 1.09 14.66
CA ALA A 64 -8.99 1.19 14.08
C ALA A 64 -9.08 0.49 12.72
N TYR A 65 -8.06 0.65 11.86
CA TYR A 65 -7.97 -0.05 10.58
C TYR A 65 -7.93 -1.58 10.76
N LEU A 66 -7.16 -2.09 11.73
CA LEU A 66 -7.09 -3.53 12.03
C LEU A 66 -8.42 -4.08 12.54
N PHE A 67 -9.08 -3.37 13.47
CA PHE A 67 -10.38 -3.77 14.02
C PHE A 67 -11.47 -3.73 12.93
N ALA A 68 -11.49 -2.70 12.10
CA ALA A 68 -12.43 -2.56 10.99
C ALA A 68 -12.22 -3.62 9.91
N GLY A 69 -10.97 -3.93 9.57
CA GLY A 69 -10.61 -5.03 8.68
C GLY A 69 -11.12 -6.38 9.21
N ALA A 70 -10.82 -6.69 10.47
CA ALA A 70 -11.26 -7.93 11.11
C ALA A 70 -12.79 -8.06 11.15
N MET A 71 -13.49 -6.96 11.45
CA MET A 71 -14.95 -6.94 11.45
C MET A 71 -15.53 -7.16 10.04
N SER A 72 -14.96 -6.50 9.04
CA SER A 72 -15.35 -6.68 7.64
C SER A 72 -15.15 -8.14 7.20
N PHE A 73 -13.97 -8.72 7.43
CA PHE A 73 -13.69 -10.10 7.02
C PHE A 73 -14.49 -11.14 7.81
N SER A 74 -14.76 -10.92 9.09
CA SER A 74 -15.64 -11.79 9.88
C SER A 74 -17.06 -11.85 9.28
N VAL A 75 -17.60 -10.71 8.85
CA VAL A 75 -18.93 -10.64 8.22
C VAL A 75 -18.93 -11.22 6.81
N PHE A 76 -17.97 -10.86 5.96
CA PHE A 76 -17.94 -11.28 4.55
C PHE A 76 -17.48 -12.72 4.36
N ALA A 77 -16.46 -13.16 5.10
CA ALA A 77 -15.86 -14.48 4.91
C ALA A 77 -16.39 -15.55 5.88
N LYS A 78 -17.30 -15.19 6.80
CA LYS A 78 -17.87 -16.08 7.84
C LYS A 78 -16.79 -16.83 8.65
N ILE A 79 -15.62 -16.24 8.78
CA ILE A 79 -14.50 -16.73 9.60
C ILE A 79 -14.64 -16.17 11.03
N THR A 80 -14.02 -16.81 12.02
CA THR A 80 -14.07 -16.29 13.39
C THR A 80 -13.38 -14.93 13.47
N TYR A 81 -13.80 -14.08 14.41
CA TYR A 81 -13.18 -12.75 14.56
C TYR A 81 -11.67 -12.82 14.82
N LEU A 82 -11.22 -13.84 15.56
CA LEU A 82 -9.81 -14.07 15.86
C LEU A 82 -9.01 -14.42 14.59
N GLU A 83 -9.57 -15.27 13.73
CA GLU A 83 -8.98 -15.58 12.42
C GLU A 83 -9.01 -14.38 11.47
N ALA A 84 -10.08 -13.57 11.50
CA ALA A 84 -10.20 -12.35 10.71
C ALA A 84 -9.20 -11.27 11.15
N ALA A 85 -8.97 -11.16 12.47
CA ALA A 85 -7.96 -10.27 13.04
C ALA A 85 -6.55 -10.75 12.68
N TYR A 86 -6.28 -12.05 12.81
CA TYR A 86 -5.02 -12.66 12.36
C TYR A 86 -4.76 -12.40 10.87
N PHE A 87 -5.77 -12.58 10.01
CA PHE A 87 -5.68 -12.28 8.59
C PHE A 87 -5.45 -10.79 8.31
N SER A 88 -6.14 -9.90 9.01
CA SER A 88 -5.99 -8.44 8.84
C SER A 88 -4.62 -7.96 9.28
N ILE A 89 -4.11 -8.44 10.42
CA ILE A 89 -2.77 -8.12 10.93
C ILE A 89 -1.71 -8.61 9.96
N THR A 90 -1.76 -9.87 9.55
CA THR A 90 -0.77 -10.45 8.63
C THR A 90 -0.80 -9.80 7.24
N SER A 91 -1.95 -9.26 6.82
CA SER A 91 -2.09 -8.48 5.57
C SER A 91 -1.53 -7.07 5.70
N VAL A 92 -1.81 -6.35 6.80
CA VAL A 92 -1.30 -4.98 7.06
C VAL A 92 0.21 -4.95 7.17
N PHE A 93 0.79 -5.92 7.87
CA PHE A 93 2.24 -6.06 7.95
C PHE A 93 2.85 -6.70 6.69
N THR A 94 2.03 -7.02 5.69
CA THR A 94 2.46 -7.60 4.42
C THR A 94 3.26 -8.90 4.63
N ILE A 95 2.92 -9.67 5.67
CA ILE A 95 3.52 -10.98 5.96
C ILE A 95 2.87 -12.04 5.06
N GLY A 96 1.54 -12.11 5.12
CA GLY A 96 0.72 -12.93 4.22
C GLY A 96 1.09 -14.41 4.19
N TYR A 97 1.06 -15.10 5.34
CA TYR A 97 1.40 -16.53 5.44
C TYR A 97 0.55 -17.45 4.54
N GLY A 98 -0.67 -17.02 4.17
CA GLY A 98 -1.55 -17.77 3.26
C GLY A 98 -2.13 -19.06 3.86
N ASP A 99 -2.05 -19.21 5.17
CA ASP A 99 -2.49 -20.36 5.96
C ASP A 99 -3.99 -20.36 6.27
N THR A 100 -4.63 -19.19 6.26
CA THR A 100 -6.09 -19.10 6.36
C THR A 100 -6.74 -19.46 5.02
N GLN A 101 -7.43 -20.61 4.96
CA GLN A 101 -8.25 -21.07 3.82
C GLN A 101 -9.55 -20.26 3.67
N SER A 102 -9.48 -18.93 3.71
CA SER A 102 -10.67 -18.15 3.41
C SER A 102 -11.07 -18.37 1.94
N LEU A 103 -12.34 -18.67 1.68
CA LEU A 103 -12.97 -18.84 0.35
C LEU A 103 -12.86 -17.59 -0.56
N THR A 104 -12.11 -16.58 -0.11
CA THR A 104 -12.13 -15.19 -0.53
C THR A 104 -10.91 -14.82 -1.37
N GLY A 105 -10.04 -15.75 -1.77
CA GLY A 105 -8.91 -15.43 -2.65
C GLY A 105 -9.33 -14.76 -3.97
N ILE A 106 -10.44 -15.22 -4.55
CA ILE A 106 -11.02 -14.67 -5.80
C ILE A 106 -11.68 -13.31 -5.54
N CYS A 107 -12.46 -13.18 -4.46
CA CYS A 107 -13.11 -11.92 -4.11
C CYS A 107 -12.09 -10.84 -3.72
N PHE A 108 -10.99 -11.24 -3.07
CA PHE A 108 -9.89 -10.33 -2.70
C PHE A 108 -9.10 -9.89 -3.93
N LEU A 109 -8.83 -10.82 -4.86
CA LEU A 109 -8.24 -10.47 -6.15
C LEU A 109 -9.16 -9.55 -6.97
N ALA A 110 -10.47 -9.80 -6.96
CA ALA A 110 -11.46 -8.96 -7.63
C ALA A 110 -11.56 -7.56 -7.00
N LEU A 111 -11.54 -7.48 -5.66
CA LEU A 111 -11.51 -6.21 -4.93
C LEU A 111 -10.20 -5.43 -5.17
N LEU A 112 -9.06 -6.13 -5.20
CA LEU A 112 -7.76 -5.53 -5.54
C LEU A 112 -7.76 -5.00 -6.97
N LEU A 113 -8.26 -5.77 -7.94
CA LEU A 113 -8.43 -5.32 -9.31
C LEU A 113 -9.38 -4.12 -9.40
N ALA A 114 -10.55 -4.17 -8.74
CA ALA A 114 -11.50 -3.07 -8.72
C ALA A 114 -10.88 -1.80 -8.10
N TYR A 115 -10.10 -1.93 -7.03
CA TYR A 115 -9.36 -0.82 -6.43
C TYR A 115 -8.33 -0.21 -7.39
N LEU A 116 -7.61 -1.05 -8.15
CA LEU A 116 -6.67 -0.59 -9.17
C LEU A 116 -7.37 0.13 -10.34
N PHE A 117 -8.51 -0.40 -10.80
CA PHE A 117 -9.31 0.24 -11.84
C PHE A 117 -9.89 1.58 -11.38
N ALA A 118 -10.40 1.64 -10.14
CA ALA A 118 -10.93 2.87 -9.55
C ALA A 118 -9.83 3.92 -9.34
N GLY A 119 -8.66 3.51 -8.83
CA GLY A 119 -7.49 4.38 -8.70
C GLY A 119 -7.03 4.93 -10.05
N ALA A 120 -6.93 4.07 -11.07
CA ALA A 120 -6.55 4.49 -12.42
C ALA A 120 -7.56 5.48 -13.02
N MET A 121 -8.87 5.26 -12.83
CA MET A 121 -9.90 6.18 -13.27
C MET A 121 -9.80 7.54 -12.56
N PHE A 122 -9.65 7.53 -11.23
CA PHE A 122 -9.48 8.74 -10.43
C PHE A 122 -8.27 9.55 -10.91
N PHE A 123 -7.08 8.94 -10.99
CA PHE A 123 -5.88 9.66 -11.41
C PHE A 123 -5.91 10.08 -12.89
N SER A 124 -6.55 9.31 -13.77
CA SER A 124 -6.70 9.72 -15.17
C SER A 124 -7.55 10.98 -15.31
N VAL A 125 -8.64 11.10 -14.54
CA VAL A 125 -9.51 12.28 -14.58
C VAL A 125 -8.86 13.49 -13.88
N PHE A 126 -8.32 13.29 -12.67
CA PHE A 126 -7.82 14.40 -11.86
C PHE A 126 -6.43 14.88 -12.30
N ALA A 127 -5.53 13.96 -12.65
CA ALA A 127 -4.17 14.31 -13.05
C ALA A 127 -4.00 14.47 -14.57
N LYS A 128 -5.06 14.28 -15.36
CA LYS A 128 -5.05 14.40 -16.84
C LYS A 128 -3.97 13.55 -17.51
N ILE A 129 -3.61 12.42 -16.92
CA ILE A 129 -2.66 11.44 -17.46
C ILE A 129 -3.40 10.34 -18.23
N THR A 130 -2.69 9.65 -19.12
CA THR A 130 -3.29 8.54 -19.87
C THR A 130 -3.72 7.42 -18.92
N TYR A 131 -4.78 6.69 -19.27
CA TYR A 131 -5.30 5.61 -18.43
C TYR A 131 -4.24 4.54 -18.12
N LEU A 132 -3.35 4.27 -19.09
CA LEU A 132 -2.27 3.31 -18.96
C LEU A 132 -1.22 3.78 -17.93
N GLU A 133 -0.87 5.07 -17.94
CA GLU A 133 0.02 5.67 -16.93
C GLU A 133 -0.65 5.75 -15.55
N ALA A 134 -1.96 6.03 -15.48
CA ALA A 134 -2.72 6.04 -14.23
C ALA A 134 -2.85 4.64 -13.62
N ALA A 135 -3.04 3.61 -14.46
CA ALA A 135 -3.03 2.21 -14.05
C ALA A 135 -1.63 1.80 -13.57
N TYR A 136 -0.58 2.16 -14.31
CA TYR A 136 0.80 1.92 -13.89
C TYR A 136 1.12 2.58 -12.54
N PHE A 137 0.70 3.83 -12.34
CA PHE A 137 0.85 4.55 -11.07
C PHE A 137 0.09 3.86 -9.92
N SER A 138 -1.14 3.46 -10.16
CA SER A 138 -1.99 2.81 -9.15
C SER A 138 -1.44 1.43 -8.77
N ILE A 139 -1.00 0.64 -9.77
CA ILE A 139 -0.36 -0.67 -9.58
C ILE A 139 0.91 -0.51 -8.75
N THR A 140 1.84 0.34 -9.19
CA THR A 140 3.12 0.53 -8.49
C THR A 140 2.95 1.09 -7.08
N SER A 141 1.89 1.87 -6.82
CA SER A 141 1.56 2.36 -5.48
C SER A 141 0.97 1.27 -4.58
N VAL A 142 0.00 0.48 -5.07
CA VAL A 142 -0.64 -0.61 -4.32
C VAL A 142 0.36 -1.70 -3.95
N PHE A 143 1.29 -2.01 -4.86
CA PHE A 143 2.34 -2.99 -4.60
C PHE A 143 3.52 -2.46 -3.78
N THR A 144 3.42 -1.19 -3.32
CA THR A 144 4.44 -0.47 -2.56
C THR A 144 5.78 -0.38 -3.27
N ILE A 145 5.78 -0.36 -4.62
CA ILE A 145 6.99 -0.25 -5.45
C ILE A 145 7.40 1.22 -5.61
N GLY A 146 6.43 2.09 -5.94
CA GLY A 146 6.59 3.54 -5.92
C GLY A 146 7.77 4.10 -6.72
N TYR A 147 7.91 3.76 -8.01
CA TYR A 147 9.03 4.24 -8.85
C TYR A 147 9.15 5.77 -8.96
N GLY A 148 8.06 6.52 -8.74
CA GLY A 148 8.06 7.99 -8.73
C GLY A 148 8.38 8.64 -10.09
N ASP A 149 8.38 7.85 -11.15
CA ASP A 149 8.72 8.16 -12.54
C ASP A 149 7.54 8.69 -13.36
N THR A 150 6.32 8.56 -12.83
CA THR A 150 5.11 9.03 -13.50
C THR A 150 5.01 10.55 -13.49
N GLN A 151 4.28 11.13 -14.45
CA GLN A 151 4.07 12.59 -14.52
C GLN A 151 3.50 13.18 -13.23
N VAL A 152 2.70 12.40 -12.49
CA VAL A 152 2.19 12.77 -11.15
C VAL A 152 3.35 12.89 -10.15
N GLY A 153 4.25 11.90 -10.09
CA GLY A 153 5.43 11.94 -9.22
C GLY A 153 6.38 13.08 -9.56
N LEU A 154 6.58 13.34 -10.86
CA LEU A 154 7.42 14.44 -11.34
C LEU A 154 6.84 15.82 -10.99
N ALA A 155 5.51 15.99 -11.06
CA ALA A 155 4.84 17.24 -10.68
C ALA A 155 5.02 17.55 -9.18
N PHE A 156 4.88 16.55 -8.31
CA PHE A 156 5.16 16.70 -6.88
C PHE A 156 6.63 17.07 -6.62
N ARG A 157 7.57 16.38 -7.28
CA ARG A 157 9.01 16.66 -7.13
C ARG A 157 9.37 18.09 -7.56
N SER A 158 8.78 18.59 -8.64
CA SER A 158 8.97 19.98 -9.10
C SER A 158 8.48 21.00 -8.06
N TYR A 159 7.35 20.73 -7.40
CA TYR A 159 6.78 21.60 -6.38
C TYR A 159 7.68 21.71 -5.14
N TYR A 160 8.22 20.58 -4.66
CA TYR A 160 9.18 20.57 -3.55
C TYR A 160 10.52 21.20 -3.93
N THR A 161 11.00 21.01 -5.16
CA THR A 161 12.27 21.59 -5.62
C THR A 161 12.18 23.12 -5.72
N GLN A 162 11.03 23.67 -6.14
CA GLN A 162 10.82 25.12 -6.16
C GLN A 162 10.77 25.74 -4.75
N GLN A 163 10.22 25.02 -3.76
CA GLN A 163 10.19 25.50 -2.36
C GLN A 163 11.57 25.52 -1.69
N LEU A 164 12.46 24.61 -2.07
CA LEU A 164 13.84 24.56 -1.56
C LEU A 164 14.76 25.60 -2.20
N LEU A 165 14.46 26.06 -3.41
CA LEU A 165 15.24 27.08 -4.14
C LEU A 165 14.82 28.52 -3.79
N THR A 166 13.79 28.70 -2.96
CA THR A 166 13.35 30.00 -2.42
C THR A 166 13.93 30.32 -1.03
N PHE A 167 14.88 29.52 -0.54
CA PHE A 167 15.69 29.80 0.65
C PHE A 167 17.14 30.11 0.27
#